data_AF-A0A0F3KXU4-F1
#
_entry.id   AF-A0A0F3KXU4-F1
#
_cell.length_a   1.000
_cell.length_b   1.000
_cell.length_c   1.000
_cell.angle_alpha   90.00
_cell.angle_beta   90.00
_cell.angle_gamma   90.00
#
_symmetry.space_group_name_H-M   'P 1'
#
loop_
_entity.id
_entity.type
_entity.pdbx_description
1 polymer ?
#
loop_
_entity_poly.entity_id
_entity_poly.type
_entity_poly.pdbx_seq_one_letter_code
_entity_poly.pdbx_strand_id
1 'polypeptide(L)'
;MKDLRPPADKKRDMHSLLIFSCDYGISTLPELPGNPTGPSTLANEMAAMPGDPWHGHVVDVLHYAAYLNQKRMLKGQVASMEGGLLPALLLKAGDDCKEAKVHGGYYAGSEIVNYFPPIVVEMTVKIDGVVHHQRTVYSPKPPIDPGLKQPWEAAQVLQAMTKADRALLASLGPTSAAAPPPVATKDSAPRPVAAANGDDAGFINTNPASR
;
A
#
# COMPACT_ATOMS: atom_id res chain seq x y z
N MET A 1 -7.72 -17.10 3.06
CA MET A 1 -7.08 -15.79 3.31
C MET A 1 -6.51 -15.78 4.73
N LYS A 2 -5.30 -15.26 4.91
CA LYS A 2 -4.63 -15.14 6.20
C LYS A 2 -4.37 -13.66 6.50
N ASP A 3 -4.76 -13.21 7.70
CA ASP A 3 -4.43 -11.86 8.19
C ASP A 3 -3.04 -11.89 8.87
N LEU A 4 -2.04 -11.32 8.20
CA LEU A 4 -0.67 -11.19 8.68
C LEU A 4 -0.31 -9.73 9.04
N ARG A 5 -1.30 -8.85 9.11
CA ARG A 5 -1.06 -7.42 9.35
C ARG A 5 -0.46 -7.16 10.72
N PRO A 6 0.42 -6.16 10.86
CA PRO A 6 0.94 -5.74 12.16
C PRO A 6 -0.18 -5.20 13.06
N PRO A 7 -0.03 -5.24 14.40
CA PRO A 7 -1.01 -4.68 15.32
C PRO A 7 -1.29 -3.18 15.13
N ALA A 8 -0.32 -2.42 14.57
CA ALA A 8 -0.46 -1.01 14.29
C ALA A 8 -1.55 -0.69 13.25
N ASP A 9 -1.81 -1.59 12.30
CA ASP A 9 -2.85 -1.44 11.28
C ASP A 9 -4.27 -1.56 11.86
N LYS A 10 -4.40 -2.16 13.05
CA LYS A 10 -5.69 -2.54 13.64
C LYS A 10 -6.15 -1.56 14.71
N LYS A 11 -5.24 -0.70 15.18
CA LYS A 11 -5.45 0.20 16.31
C LYS A 11 -5.44 1.63 15.86
N ARG A 12 -6.16 2.47 16.61
CA ARG A 12 -6.05 3.90 16.48
C ARG A 12 -4.68 4.33 16.97
N ASP A 13 -3.95 5.06 16.14
CA ASP A 13 -2.69 5.69 16.50
C ASP A 13 -2.51 7.00 15.74
N MET A 14 -1.96 8.02 16.40
CA MET A 14 -1.66 9.29 15.77
C MET A 14 -0.16 9.36 15.49
N HIS A 15 0.20 9.46 14.21
CA HIS A 15 1.58 9.24 13.78
C HIS A 15 2.50 10.39 14.21
N SER A 16 1.99 11.62 14.27
CA SER A 16 2.73 12.73 14.84
C SER A 16 1.85 13.87 15.33
N LEU A 17 2.21 14.43 16.49
CA LEU A 17 1.66 15.68 17.04
C LEU A 17 2.51 16.91 16.69
N LEU A 18 3.67 16.73 16.05
CA LEU A 18 4.58 17.82 15.73
C LEU A 18 4.17 18.48 14.41
N ILE A 19 3.79 19.75 14.42
CA ILE A 19 3.27 20.48 13.25
C ILE A 19 4.21 20.49 12.03
N PHE A 20 5.52 20.39 12.26
CA PHE A 20 6.55 20.34 11.22
C PHE A 20 6.77 18.92 10.64
N SER A 21 6.19 17.89 11.25
CA SER A 21 6.30 16.51 10.78
C SER A 21 5.48 16.26 9.51
N CYS A 22 5.96 15.37 8.65
CA CYS A 22 5.19 14.93 7.50
C CYS A 22 3.95 14.13 7.88
N ASP A 23 4.00 13.44 9.02
CA ASP A 23 2.88 12.66 9.56
C ASP A 23 1.96 13.47 10.49
N TYR A 24 2.15 14.80 10.57
CA TYR A 24 1.33 15.64 11.42
C TYR A 24 -0.14 15.54 11.05
N GLY A 25 -0.98 15.20 12.03
CA GLY A 25 -2.42 15.11 11.82
C GLY A 25 -2.87 13.86 11.06
N ILE A 26 -1.98 12.89 10.84
CA ILE A 26 -2.34 11.59 10.29
C ILE A 26 -2.63 10.65 11.45
N SER A 27 -3.76 9.95 11.36
CA SER A 27 -4.13 8.92 12.31
C SER A 27 -4.56 7.64 11.61
N THR A 28 -4.14 6.49 12.12
CA THR A 28 -4.72 5.20 11.75
C THR A 28 -6.12 5.11 12.32
N LEU A 29 -7.08 4.71 11.48
CA LEU A 29 -8.46 4.45 11.89
C LEU A 29 -8.55 3.02 12.41
N PRO A 30 -9.14 2.81 13.61
CA PRO A 30 -9.23 1.48 14.19
C PRO A 30 -10.24 0.62 13.44
N GLU A 31 -10.08 -0.70 13.54
CA GLU A 31 -11.16 -1.62 13.19
C GLU A 31 -12.32 -1.42 14.16
N LEU A 32 -13.51 -1.20 13.62
CA LEU A 32 -14.68 -0.90 14.44
C LEU A 32 -15.36 -2.20 14.91
N PRO A 33 -15.60 -2.37 16.22
CA PRO A 33 -16.35 -3.52 16.71
C PRO A 33 -17.77 -3.50 16.12
N GLY A 34 -18.14 -4.56 15.41
CA GLY A 34 -19.45 -4.71 14.76
C GLY A 34 -19.51 -4.27 13.30
N ASN A 35 -18.45 -3.68 12.74
CA ASN A 35 -18.32 -3.45 11.29
C ASN A 35 -17.07 -4.18 10.77
N PRO A 36 -17.22 -5.30 10.05
CA PRO A 36 -16.08 -6.00 9.48
C PRO A 36 -15.31 -5.04 8.56
N THR A 37 -14.09 -4.71 8.98
CA THR A 37 -13.13 -3.87 8.27
C THR A 37 -11.91 -4.72 7.94
N GLY A 38 -11.11 -4.29 6.97
CA GLY A 38 -9.84 -4.92 6.62
C GLY A 38 -10.00 -6.22 5.82
N PRO A 39 -9.28 -7.31 6.16
CA PRO A 39 -9.31 -8.58 5.43
C PRO A 39 -10.70 -9.18 5.29
N SER A 40 -11.60 -8.94 6.25
CA SER A 40 -12.97 -9.43 6.19
C SER A 40 -13.78 -8.75 5.08
N THR A 41 -13.61 -7.45 4.88
CA THR A 41 -14.22 -6.69 3.78
C THR A 41 -13.66 -7.17 2.44
N LEU A 42 -12.34 -7.33 2.34
CA LEU A 42 -11.69 -7.85 1.14
C LEU A 42 -12.20 -9.26 0.79
N ALA A 43 -12.31 -10.15 1.77
CA ALA A 43 -12.82 -11.50 1.56
C ALA A 43 -14.26 -11.48 1.02
N ASN A 44 -15.10 -10.58 1.52
CA ASN A 44 -16.48 -10.41 1.01
C ASN A 44 -16.50 -9.89 -0.43
N GLU A 45 -15.68 -8.90 -0.77
CA GLU A 45 -15.59 -8.38 -2.14
C GLU A 45 -15.01 -9.42 -3.11
N MET A 46 -14.04 -10.24 -2.66
CA MET A 46 -13.52 -11.37 -3.43
C MET A 46 -14.60 -12.43 -3.69
N ALA A 47 -15.36 -12.82 -2.66
CA ALA A 47 -16.44 -13.80 -2.77
C ALA A 47 -17.62 -13.31 -3.61
N ALA A 48 -17.84 -12.00 -3.70
CA ALA A 48 -18.86 -11.39 -4.54
C ALA A 48 -18.49 -11.37 -6.04
N MET A 49 -17.26 -11.75 -6.41
CA MET A 49 -16.82 -11.72 -7.80
C MET A 49 -17.41 -12.88 -8.61
N PRO A 50 -17.96 -12.61 -9.81
CA PRO A 50 -18.52 -13.65 -10.66
C PRO A 50 -17.50 -14.74 -11.01
N GLY A 51 -17.91 -16.00 -10.89
CA GLY A 51 -17.10 -17.15 -11.29
C GLY A 51 -16.05 -17.63 -10.29
N ASP A 52 -16.05 -17.09 -9.05
CA ASP A 52 -15.10 -17.45 -7.98
C ASP A 52 -13.63 -17.54 -8.48
N PRO A 53 -13.08 -16.45 -9.04
CA PRO A 53 -11.74 -16.45 -9.61
C PRO A 53 -10.64 -16.65 -8.56
N TRP A 54 -10.99 -16.74 -7.28
CA TRP A 54 -10.09 -16.85 -6.15
C TRP A 54 -10.05 -18.25 -5.54
N HIS A 55 -10.81 -19.20 -6.09
CA HIS A 55 -10.81 -20.57 -5.62
C HIS A 55 -9.40 -21.18 -5.66
N GLY A 56 -8.93 -21.71 -4.52
CA GLY A 56 -7.62 -22.35 -4.41
C GLY A 56 -6.41 -21.41 -4.31
N HIS A 57 -6.61 -20.09 -4.44
CA HIS A 57 -5.54 -19.11 -4.29
C HIS A 57 -5.15 -18.89 -2.82
N VAL A 58 -3.85 -18.75 -2.54
CA VAL A 58 -3.34 -18.40 -1.22
C VAL A 58 -3.21 -16.88 -1.12
N VAL A 59 -4.05 -16.28 -0.28
CA VAL A 59 -4.10 -14.83 -0.08
C VAL A 59 -3.63 -14.49 1.33
N ASP A 60 -2.48 -13.83 1.43
CA ASP A 60 -1.91 -13.30 2.66
C ASP A 60 -2.04 -11.77 2.68
N VAL A 61 -2.69 -11.21 3.70
CA VAL A 61 -2.80 -9.75 3.87
C VAL A 61 -1.66 -9.27 4.76
N LEU A 62 -0.68 -8.57 4.20
CA LEU A 62 0.55 -8.15 4.87
C LEU A 62 0.42 -6.76 5.50
N HIS A 63 -0.31 -5.87 4.84
CA HIS A 63 -0.64 -4.53 5.33
C HIS A 63 -2.07 -4.20 4.89
N TYR A 64 -2.88 -3.66 5.78
CA TYR A 64 -4.18 -3.09 5.43
C TYR A 64 -4.59 -2.12 6.52
N ALA A 65 -4.36 -0.83 6.25
CA ALA A 65 -4.71 0.26 7.14
C ALA A 65 -5.54 1.32 6.42
N ALA A 66 -6.46 1.92 7.17
CA ALA A 66 -7.14 3.14 6.77
C ALA A 66 -6.59 4.30 7.62
N TYR A 67 -6.24 5.40 6.97
CA TYR A 67 -5.69 6.59 7.60
C TYR A 67 -6.63 7.76 7.40
N LEU A 68 -6.87 8.54 8.45
CA LEU A 68 -7.49 9.86 8.32
C LEU A 68 -6.38 10.92 8.34
N ASN A 69 -6.25 11.66 7.24
CA ASN A 69 -5.25 12.72 7.13
C ASN A 69 -5.89 14.10 7.39
N GLN A 70 -5.80 14.56 8.63
CA GLN A 70 -6.35 15.83 9.09
C GLN A 70 -5.35 17.00 9.01
N LYS A 71 -4.15 16.78 8.46
CA LYS A 71 -3.06 17.77 8.43
C LYS A 71 -3.51 19.17 8.02
N ARG A 72 -4.22 19.27 6.89
CA ARG A 72 -4.71 20.55 6.34
C ARG A 72 -5.67 21.26 7.29
N MET A 73 -6.59 20.50 7.88
CA MET A 73 -7.60 21.03 8.81
C MET A 73 -6.94 21.51 10.11
N LEU A 74 -6.08 20.68 10.72
CA LEU A 74 -5.39 21.00 11.97
C LEU A 74 -4.46 22.20 11.81
N LYS A 75 -3.67 22.26 10.73
CA LYS A 75 -2.87 23.45 10.42
C LYS A 75 -3.73 24.71 10.26
N GLY A 76 -4.89 24.59 9.60
CA GLY A 76 -5.82 25.70 9.45
C GLY A 76 -6.37 26.20 10.79
N GLN A 77 -6.68 25.28 11.71
CA GLN A 77 -7.12 25.61 13.07
C GLN A 77 -6.02 26.33 13.86
N VAL A 78 -4.80 25.78 13.89
CA VAL A 78 -3.66 26.43 14.57
C VAL A 78 -3.37 27.81 13.97
N ALA A 79 -3.37 27.93 12.64
CA ALA A 79 -3.18 29.18 11.94
C ALA A 79 -4.27 30.23 12.22
N SER A 80 -5.49 29.81 12.56
CA SER A 80 -6.59 30.72 12.93
C SER A 80 -6.52 31.20 14.38
N MET A 81 -5.85 30.45 15.25
CA MET A 81 -5.65 30.79 16.66
C MET A 81 -4.46 31.76 16.84
N GLU A 82 -3.42 31.58 16.04
CA GLU A 82 -2.24 32.44 16.04
C GLU A 82 -2.45 33.62 15.08
N GLY A 83 -2.20 34.86 15.52
CA GLY A 83 -2.21 36.03 14.64
C GLY A 83 -0.86 36.25 13.94
N GLY A 84 -0.83 37.08 12.88
CA GLY A 84 0.42 37.62 12.32
C GLY A 84 1.17 36.73 11.33
N LEU A 85 2.51 36.74 11.39
CA LEU A 85 3.41 36.02 10.45
C LEU A 85 3.57 34.53 10.75
N LEU A 86 3.33 34.10 11.99
CA LEU A 86 3.45 32.70 12.42
C LEU A 86 2.55 31.75 11.60
N PRO A 87 1.26 32.06 11.38
CA PRO A 87 0.36 31.28 10.51
C PRO A 87 0.92 30.99 9.12
N ALA A 88 1.56 31.99 8.48
CA ALA A 88 2.10 31.82 7.14
C ALA A 88 3.28 30.84 7.11
N LEU A 89 4.07 30.77 8.19
CA LEU A 89 5.16 29.80 8.34
C LEU A 89 4.62 28.41 8.66
N LEU A 90 3.64 28.31 9.56
CA LEU A 90 3.03 27.04 9.97
C LEU A 90 2.22 26.36 8.85
N LEU A 91 1.54 27.16 8.03
CA LEU A 91 0.83 26.64 6.87
C LEU A 91 1.82 25.99 5.88
N LYS A 92 2.98 26.62 5.64
CA LYS A 92 4.03 26.12 4.74
C LYS A 92 4.86 24.95 5.30
N ALA A 93 4.91 24.81 6.63
CA ALA A 93 5.73 23.80 7.30
C ALA A 93 5.36 22.37 6.89
N GLY A 94 6.23 21.65 6.19
CA GLY A 94 5.94 20.28 5.74
C GLY A 94 4.96 20.21 4.56
N ASP A 95 4.83 21.26 3.75
CA ASP A 95 4.13 21.17 2.46
C ASP A 95 4.96 20.40 1.41
N ASP A 96 6.27 20.32 1.59
CA ASP A 96 7.19 19.54 0.74
C ASP A 96 7.21 18.04 1.09
N CYS A 97 6.22 17.56 1.84
CA CYS A 97 6.15 16.15 2.24
C CYS A 97 5.80 15.28 1.03
N LYS A 98 6.81 14.57 0.53
CA LYS A 98 6.67 13.53 -0.47
C LYS A 98 6.10 12.26 0.17
N GLU A 99 5.47 11.42 -0.64
CA GLU A 99 4.95 10.10 -0.23
C GLU A 99 5.96 9.31 0.60
N ALA A 100 7.22 9.24 0.15
CA ALA A 100 8.31 8.54 0.85
C ALA A 100 8.72 9.12 2.21
N LYS A 101 8.18 10.26 2.63
CA LYS A 101 8.44 10.88 3.95
C LYS A 101 7.29 10.71 4.94
N VAL A 102 6.23 10.05 4.50
CA VAL A 102 5.03 9.79 5.29
C VAL A 102 4.98 8.29 5.58
N HIS A 103 4.65 7.90 6.82
CA HIS A 103 4.57 6.49 7.23
C HIS A 103 3.29 5.80 6.75
N GLY A 104 2.27 6.58 6.41
CA GLY A 104 1.02 6.15 5.77
C GLY A 104 0.05 7.32 5.66
N GLY A 105 -0.98 7.18 4.85
CA GLY A 105 -2.01 8.21 4.71
C GLY A 105 -1.62 9.41 3.84
N TYR A 106 -0.62 9.24 2.98
CA TYR A 106 -0.26 10.26 2.00
C TYR A 106 -1.35 10.45 0.93
N TYR A 107 -1.55 11.69 0.50
CA TYR A 107 -2.35 12.00 -0.67
C TYR A 107 -1.77 13.21 -1.42
N ALA A 108 -1.92 13.22 -2.74
CA ALA A 108 -1.68 14.39 -3.57
C ALA A 108 -2.92 15.30 -3.57
N GLY A 109 -2.71 16.62 -3.56
CA GLY A 109 -3.81 17.59 -3.49
C GLY A 109 -4.84 17.49 -4.63
N SER A 110 -4.46 16.90 -5.77
CA SER A 110 -5.38 16.64 -6.90
C SER A 110 -6.31 15.45 -6.67
N GLU A 111 -6.07 14.60 -5.67
CA GLU A 111 -6.88 13.40 -5.38
C GLU A 111 -8.09 13.69 -4.50
N ILE A 112 -8.13 14.85 -3.83
CA ILE A 112 -9.26 15.25 -3.00
C ILE A 112 -10.29 16.03 -3.81
N VAL A 113 -11.57 15.71 -3.59
CA VAL A 113 -12.69 16.36 -4.30
C VAL A 113 -13.42 17.39 -3.43
N ASN A 114 -13.07 17.50 -2.14
CA ASN A 114 -13.64 18.47 -1.22
C ASN A 114 -12.62 18.88 -0.13
N TYR A 115 -13.05 19.76 0.78
CA TYR A 115 -12.19 20.30 1.84
C TYR A 115 -12.11 19.41 3.09
N PHE A 116 -12.84 18.29 3.15
CA PHE A 116 -12.84 17.42 4.32
C PHE A 116 -11.57 16.55 4.37
N PRO A 117 -11.08 16.21 5.59
CA PRO A 117 -9.95 15.30 5.74
C PRO A 117 -10.18 13.98 4.98
N PRO A 118 -9.31 13.60 4.02
CA PRO A 118 -9.49 12.37 3.28
C PRO A 118 -9.21 11.15 4.15
N ILE A 119 -9.91 10.05 3.82
CA ILE A 119 -9.53 8.71 4.24
C ILE A 119 -8.63 8.12 3.15
N VAL A 120 -7.42 7.74 3.51
CA VAL A 120 -6.48 7.06 2.63
C VAL A 120 -6.41 5.61 3.06
N VAL A 121 -6.64 4.68 2.14
CA VAL A 121 -6.56 3.24 2.41
C VAL A 121 -5.36 2.69 1.69
N GLU A 122 -4.47 2.05 2.44
CA GLU A 122 -3.27 1.39 1.95
C GLU A 122 -3.37 -0.10 2.23
N MET A 123 -3.04 -0.90 1.22
CA MET A 123 -3.14 -2.34 1.27
C MET A 123 -1.96 -2.98 0.55
N THR A 124 -1.35 -3.95 1.20
CA THR A 124 -0.38 -4.86 0.62
C THR A 124 -0.87 -6.29 0.82
N VAL A 125 -1.15 -6.97 -0.28
CA VAL A 125 -1.56 -8.39 -0.27
C VAL A 125 -0.54 -9.21 -1.04
N LYS A 126 -0.41 -10.47 -0.67
CA LYS A 126 0.38 -11.45 -1.39
C LYS A 126 -0.55 -12.56 -1.86
N ILE A 127 -0.62 -12.76 -3.18
CA ILE A 127 -1.48 -13.76 -3.82
C ILE A 127 -0.56 -14.73 -4.56
N ASP A 128 -0.59 -16.00 -4.17
CA ASP A 128 0.26 -17.07 -4.74
C ASP A 128 1.75 -16.72 -4.85
N GLY A 129 2.27 -15.98 -3.88
CA GLY A 129 3.68 -15.56 -3.89
C GLY A 129 3.92 -14.15 -4.42
N VAL A 130 3.01 -13.59 -5.21
CA VAL A 130 3.15 -12.27 -5.84
C VAL A 130 2.59 -11.18 -4.92
N VAL A 131 3.39 -10.14 -4.68
CA VAL A 131 2.99 -9.01 -3.83
C VAL A 131 2.32 -7.94 -4.68
N HIS A 132 1.16 -7.49 -4.22
CA HIS A 132 0.38 -6.41 -4.82
C HIS A 132 0.19 -5.30 -3.81
N HIS A 133 0.38 -4.07 -4.26
CA HIS A 133 0.20 -2.86 -3.47
C HIS A 133 -0.91 -2.02 -4.06
N GLN A 134 -1.81 -1.55 -3.22
CA GLN A 134 -2.89 -0.64 -3.62
C GLN A 134 -3.00 0.49 -2.59
N ARG A 135 -3.02 1.72 -3.11
CA ARG A 135 -3.41 2.93 -2.36
C ARG A 135 -4.67 3.50 -2.97
N THR A 136 -5.61 3.95 -2.15
CA THR A 136 -6.74 4.77 -2.62
C THR A 136 -7.00 5.94 -1.69
N VAL A 137 -7.49 7.03 -2.27
CA VAL A 137 -7.93 8.22 -1.54
C VAL A 137 -9.45 8.34 -1.67
N TYR A 138 -10.11 8.51 -0.54
CA TYR A 138 -11.55 8.73 -0.43
C TYR A 138 -11.79 10.06 0.28
N SER A 139 -12.54 10.97 -0.36
CA SER A 139 -12.99 12.21 0.28
C SER A 139 -14.35 11.99 0.93
N PRO A 140 -14.45 12.05 2.27
CA PRO A 140 -15.72 11.94 3.00
C PRO A 140 -16.76 12.96 2.53
N LYS A 141 -18.04 12.64 2.67
CA LYS A 141 -19.15 13.56 2.36
C LYS A 141 -19.46 14.46 3.57
N PRO A 142 -19.84 13.93 4.75
CA PRO A 142 -19.74 14.70 5.98
C PRO A 142 -18.31 14.61 6.55
N PRO A 143 -17.86 15.64 7.30
CA PRO A 143 -16.57 15.61 7.98
C PRO A 143 -16.53 14.44 8.98
N ILE A 144 -15.34 13.86 9.12
CA ILE A 144 -15.03 12.88 10.15
C ILE A 144 -14.19 13.56 11.22
N ASP A 145 -14.71 13.57 12.43
CA ASP A 145 -13.97 13.98 13.62
C ASP A 145 -13.75 12.75 14.51
N PRO A 146 -12.53 12.20 14.60
CA PRO A 146 -12.23 11.03 15.41
C PRO A 146 -12.59 11.19 16.89
N GLY A 147 -12.64 12.41 17.42
CA GLY A 147 -13.00 12.69 18.81
C GLY A 147 -14.50 12.60 19.08
N LEU A 148 -15.32 12.70 18.03
CA LEU A 148 -16.77 12.65 18.11
C LEU A 148 -17.22 11.30 17.55
N LYS A 149 -17.82 10.44 18.38
CA LYS A 149 -18.38 9.13 17.95
C LYS A 149 -19.57 9.35 17.02
N GLN A 150 -19.29 9.68 15.76
CA GLN A 150 -20.29 10.04 14.77
C GLN A 150 -20.92 8.78 14.18
N PRO A 151 -22.27 8.70 14.08
CA PRO A 151 -22.93 7.48 13.61
C PRO A 151 -22.63 7.15 12.14
N TRP A 152 -22.19 8.14 11.34
CA TRP A 152 -21.82 7.96 9.94
C TRP A 152 -20.34 7.62 9.71
N GLU A 153 -19.48 7.72 10.73
CA GLU A 153 -18.02 7.46 10.60
C GLU A 153 -17.78 6.06 10.03
N ALA A 154 -18.41 5.05 10.64
CA ALA A 154 -18.26 3.65 10.25
C ALA A 154 -18.64 3.40 8.78
N ALA A 155 -19.74 3.99 8.32
CA ALA A 155 -20.21 3.84 6.95
C ALA A 155 -19.23 4.46 5.94
N GLN A 156 -18.59 5.59 6.28
CA GLN A 156 -17.61 6.22 5.40
C GLN A 156 -16.28 5.47 5.36
N VAL A 157 -15.83 4.94 6.50
CA VAL A 157 -14.65 4.07 6.54
C VAL A 157 -14.89 2.82 5.71
N LEU A 158 -16.05 2.16 5.88
CA LEU A 158 -16.40 0.99 5.08
C LEU A 158 -16.45 1.32 3.58
N GLN A 159 -17.03 2.46 3.18
CA GLN A 159 -17.04 2.90 1.77
C GLN A 159 -15.63 3.13 1.22
N ALA A 160 -14.73 3.73 2.00
CA ALA A 160 -13.35 3.92 1.61
C ALA A 160 -12.62 2.58 1.43
N MET A 161 -12.84 1.62 2.34
CA MET A 161 -12.24 0.28 2.28
C MET A 161 -12.78 -0.53 1.10
N THR A 162 -14.11 -0.58 0.90
CA THR A 162 -14.72 -1.22 -0.28
C THR A 162 -14.21 -0.61 -1.58
N LYS A 163 -13.99 0.71 -1.65
CA LYS A 163 -13.37 1.35 -2.81
C LYS A 163 -11.94 0.82 -3.04
N ALA A 164 -11.15 0.68 -1.97
CA ALA A 164 -9.79 0.16 -2.04
C ALA A 164 -9.75 -1.31 -2.47
N ASP A 165 -10.62 -2.14 -1.91
CA ASP A 165 -10.77 -3.56 -2.25
C ASP A 165 -11.08 -3.70 -3.74
N ARG A 166 -12.09 -2.99 -4.24
CA ARG A 166 -12.45 -3.03 -5.67
C ARG A 166 -11.33 -2.53 -6.57
N ALA A 167 -10.58 -1.52 -6.16
CA ALA A 167 -9.43 -1.03 -6.93
C ALA A 167 -8.33 -2.09 -7.01
N LEU A 168 -8.03 -2.78 -5.90
CA LEU A 168 -7.10 -3.90 -5.90
C LEU A 168 -7.60 -5.02 -6.82
N LEU A 169 -8.84 -5.48 -6.65
CA LEU A 169 -9.38 -6.58 -7.45
C LEU A 169 -9.41 -6.24 -8.95
N ALA A 170 -9.70 -4.98 -9.31
CA ALA A 170 -9.62 -4.52 -10.68
C ALA A 170 -8.17 -4.53 -11.22
N SER A 171 -7.18 -4.19 -10.39
CA SER A 171 -5.75 -4.20 -10.76
C SER A 171 -5.19 -5.60 -11.03
N LEU A 172 -5.79 -6.63 -10.41
CA LEU A 172 -5.41 -8.03 -10.60
C LEU A 172 -5.91 -8.61 -11.94
N GLY A 173 -6.90 -7.96 -12.55
CA GLY A 173 -7.50 -8.36 -13.83
C GLY A 173 -8.16 -9.75 -13.82
N PRO A 174 -8.81 -10.15 -14.93
CA PRO A 174 -9.35 -11.50 -15.10
C PRO A 174 -8.28 -12.58 -15.34
N THR A 175 -7.00 -12.21 -15.44
CA THR A 175 -5.91 -13.06 -15.96
C THR A 175 -4.96 -13.57 -14.87
N SER A 176 -5.05 -13.08 -13.64
CA SER A 176 -4.23 -13.62 -12.53
C SER A 176 -4.58 -15.08 -12.17
N ALA A 177 -5.66 -15.64 -12.72
CA ALA A 177 -6.08 -17.02 -12.55
C ALA A 177 -5.39 -18.03 -13.49
N ALA A 178 -4.51 -17.61 -14.42
CA ALA A 178 -3.94 -18.54 -15.41
C ALA A 178 -2.49 -18.23 -15.81
N ALA A 179 -1.54 -18.84 -15.09
CA ALA A 179 -0.51 -19.66 -15.72
C ALA A 179 -0.06 -20.71 -14.69
N PRO A 180 -0.36 -22.01 -14.88
CA PRO A 180 0.30 -23.03 -14.07
C PRO A 180 1.81 -22.86 -14.22
N PRO A 181 2.60 -23.08 -13.15
CA PRO A 181 4.06 -23.05 -13.26
C PRO A 181 4.47 -23.95 -14.42
N PRO A 182 5.47 -23.56 -15.25
CA PRO A 182 5.95 -24.42 -16.31
C PRO A 182 6.29 -25.77 -15.67
N VAL A 183 5.54 -26.81 -16.05
CA VAL A 183 5.82 -28.17 -15.64
C VAL A 183 7.25 -28.43 -16.13
N ALA A 184 8.18 -28.56 -15.18
CA ALA A 184 9.54 -28.93 -15.49
C ALA A 184 9.47 -30.33 -16.12
N THR A 185 9.47 -30.40 -17.46
CA THR A 185 9.68 -31.63 -18.19
C THR A 185 11.07 -32.13 -17.82
N LYS A 186 11.12 -33.06 -16.86
CA LYS A 186 12.20 -34.01 -16.69
C LYS A 186 12.25 -34.88 -17.95
N ASP A 187 12.75 -34.33 -19.06
CA ASP A 187 13.19 -35.11 -20.21
C ASP A 187 14.03 -34.22 -21.12
N SER A 188 15.25 -34.00 -20.68
CA SER A 188 16.37 -33.71 -21.57
C SER A 188 17.61 -34.24 -20.88
N ALA A 189 17.78 -35.57 -20.97
CA ALA A 189 19.05 -36.19 -20.68
C ALA A 189 20.14 -35.51 -21.53
N PRO A 190 21.26 -35.08 -20.95
CA PRO A 190 22.37 -34.53 -21.72
C PRO A 190 22.90 -35.60 -22.67
N ARG A 191 22.95 -35.28 -23.97
CA ARG A 191 23.69 -36.06 -24.97
C ARG A 191 25.16 -36.12 -24.53
N PRO A 192 25.80 -37.30 -24.52
CA PRO A 192 27.22 -37.42 -24.24
C PRO A 192 28.02 -36.70 -25.35
N VAL A 193 28.87 -35.76 -24.94
CA VAL A 193 29.82 -35.09 -25.82
C VAL A 193 30.99 -36.04 -26.03
N ALA A 194 31.27 -36.36 -27.30
CA ALA A 194 32.41 -37.18 -27.68
C ALA A 194 33.72 -36.46 -27.34
N ALA A 195 34.63 -37.21 -26.70
CA ALA A 195 35.99 -36.77 -26.44
C ALA A 195 36.77 -36.66 -27.76
N ALA A 196 37.32 -35.48 -28.04
CA ALA A 196 38.38 -35.31 -29.03
C ALA A 196 39.71 -35.20 -28.29
N ASN A 197 40.50 -36.27 -28.37
CA ASN A 197 41.93 -36.25 -28.10
C ASN A 197 42.62 -35.39 -29.16
N GLY A 198 43.59 -34.59 -28.72
CA GLY A 198 44.41 -33.76 -29.59
C GLY A 198 45.50 -33.09 -28.79
N ASP A 199 46.47 -33.89 -28.36
CA ASP A 199 47.81 -33.42 -28.02
C ASP A 199 48.41 -32.74 -29.25
N ASP A 200 48.84 -31.48 -29.14
CA ASP A 200 50.04 -31.06 -29.86
C ASP A 200 50.78 -29.93 -29.14
N ALA A 201 52.08 -30.04 -29.23
CA ALA A 201 53.09 -29.41 -28.43
C ALA A 201 53.43 -28.00 -28.89
N GLY A 202 53.86 -27.18 -27.91
CA GLY A 202 54.99 -26.26 -28.04
C GLY A 202 54.87 -25.08 -29.00
N PHE A 203 55.03 -23.86 -28.46
CA PHE A 203 56.23 -23.07 -28.71
C PHE A 203 56.27 -21.84 -27.80
N ILE A 204 57.46 -21.59 -27.25
CA ILE A 204 57.86 -20.41 -26.48
C ILE A 204 58.05 -19.25 -27.46
N ASN A 205 57.59 -18.04 -27.13
CA ASN A 205 58.38 -16.86 -27.49
C ASN A 205 58.25 -15.70 -26.49
N THR A 206 59.42 -15.29 -26.02
CA THR A 206 59.83 -14.03 -25.36
C THR A 206 59.28 -12.80 -26.10
N ASN A 207 59.11 -11.58 -25.55
CA ASN A 207 59.97 -10.73 -24.71
C ASN A 207 59.19 -9.41 -24.37
N PRO A 208 59.78 -8.33 -23.79
CA PRO A 208 59.12 -7.49 -22.78
C PRO A 208 59.01 -6.01 -23.22
N ALA A 209 58.73 -5.13 -22.24
CA ALA A 209 59.04 -3.68 -22.18
C ALA A 209 57.87 -2.69 -22.37
N SER A 210 57.54 -2.07 -21.22
CA SER A 210 57.58 -0.62 -20.95
C SER A 210 56.90 0.37 -21.90
N ARG A 211 55.92 1.10 -21.37
CA ARG A 211 56.07 2.48 -20.88
C ARG A 211 54.94 2.87 -19.95
#